data_AF-Q9N1S3-F1
#
_entry.id   AF-Q9N1S3-F1
#
_cell.length_a   1.000
_cell.length_b   1.000
_cell.length_c   1.000
_cell.angle_alpha   90.00
_cell.angle_beta   90.00
_cell.angle_gamma   90.00
#
_symmetry.space_group_name_H-M   'P 1'
#
loop_
_entity.id
_entity.type
_entity.pdbx_description
1 polymer ?
#
loop_
_entity_poly.entity_id
_entity_poly.type
_entity_poly.pdbx_seq_one_letter_code
_entity_poly.pdbx_strand_id
1 'polypeptide(L)'
;EENCCVRPLYIDFRQDLGWKWVHEPKGYYANFCSGPCPYLRSSDTTHSTVLGLYNTLNPEASASPCCVPQDLEPLTILYYV
;
A
#
# COMPACT_ATOMS: atom_id res chain seq x y z
N GLU A 1 -12.13 -4.64 -7.84
CA GLU A 1 -10.87 -4.26 -8.53
C GLU A 1 -9.86 -5.40 -8.50
N GLU A 2 -9.31 -5.82 -9.64
CA GLU A 2 -8.16 -6.76 -9.68
C GLU A 2 -6.81 -6.04 -9.76
N ASN A 3 -6.78 -4.82 -10.31
CA ASN A 3 -5.59 -3.99 -10.47
C ASN A 3 -5.18 -3.27 -9.17
N CYS A 4 -4.07 -2.52 -9.23
CA CYS A 4 -3.57 -1.68 -8.13
C CYS A 4 -4.70 -0.83 -7.52
N CYS A 5 -4.98 -1.09 -6.24
CA CYS A 5 -6.03 -0.42 -5.49
C CYS A 5 -5.75 -0.54 -3.99
N VAL A 6 -6.34 0.37 -3.22
CA VAL A 6 -6.35 0.29 -1.76
C VAL A 6 -7.25 -0.86 -1.34
N ARG A 7 -6.73 -1.71 -0.46
CA ARG A 7 -7.41 -2.85 0.13
C ARG A 7 -7.65 -2.60 1.61
N PRO A 8 -8.86 -2.88 2.11
CA PRO A 8 -9.18 -2.66 3.51
C PRO A 8 -8.35 -3.60 4.39
N LEU A 9 -7.70 -3.03 5.40
CA LEU A 9 -6.98 -3.79 6.42
C LEU A 9 -7.12 -3.07 7.74
N TYR A 10 -7.80 -3.73 8.67
CA TYR A 10 -7.85 -3.30 10.06
C TYR A 10 -6.71 -3.97 10.82
N ILE A 11 -5.98 -3.19 11.61
CA ILE A 11 -4.88 -3.67 12.45
C ILE A 11 -5.27 -3.46 13.91
N ASP A 12 -5.26 -4.51 14.70
CA ASP A 12 -5.32 -4.45 16.17
C ASP A 12 -3.90 -4.35 16.74
N PHE A 13 -3.63 -3.30 17.51
CA PHE A 13 -2.29 -3.03 18.04
C PHE A 13 -1.77 -4.18 18.92
N ARG A 14 -2.64 -4.82 19.70
CA ARG A 14 -2.22 -5.88 20.62
C ARG A 14 -2.09 -7.23 19.92
N GLN A 15 -3.03 -7.57 19.04
CA GLN A 15 -3.07 -8.89 18.40
C GLN A 15 -2.08 -9.00 17.24
N ASP A 16 -2.05 -7.99 16.36
CA ASP A 16 -1.29 -8.08 15.11
C ASP A 16 0.14 -7.54 15.25
N LEU A 17 0.33 -6.51 16.08
CA LEU A 17 1.64 -5.86 16.27
C LEU A 17 2.29 -6.17 17.62
N GLY A 18 1.55 -6.78 18.56
CA GLY A 18 2.05 -7.04 19.92
C GLY A 18 2.30 -5.79 20.75
N TRP A 19 1.81 -4.63 20.33
CA TRP A 19 1.99 -3.36 21.01
C TRP A 19 1.05 -3.25 22.22
N LYS A 20 1.64 -3.25 23.42
CA LYS A 20 0.91 -3.12 24.69
C LYS A 20 0.91 -1.70 25.27
N TRP A 21 1.66 -0.79 24.64
CA TRP A 21 1.87 0.56 25.12
C TRP A 21 0.83 1.56 24.59
N VAL A 22 0.19 1.27 23.45
CA VAL A 22 -0.92 2.08 22.93
C VAL A 22 -2.17 1.80 23.78
N HIS A 23 -2.70 2.84 24.42
CA HIS A 23 -3.92 2.77 25.19
C HIS A 23 -5.15 2.94 24.30
N GLU A 24 -5.22 4.01 23.50
CA GLU A 24 -6.31 4.26 22.54
C GLU A 24 -5.76 4.81 21.22
N PRO A 25 -6.35 4.44 20.05
CA PRO A 25 -7.39 3.43 19.88
C PRO A 25 -6.84 1.99 20.07
N LYS A 26 -7.69 0.96 20.08
CA LYS A 26 -7.23 -0.45 20.11
C LYS A 26 -6.68 -0.94 18.77
N GLY A 27 -7.09 -0.28 17.69
CA GLY A 27 -6.67 -0.57 16.34
C GLY A 27 -7.18 0.50 15.38
N TYR A 28 -6.80 0.39 14.11
CA TYR A 28 -7.19 1.34 13.08
C TYR A 28 -7.20 0.70 11.70
N TYR A 29 -7.87 1.36 10.74
CA TYR A 29 -7.82 0.96 9.33
C TYR A 29 -6.55 1.50 8.68
N ALA A 30 -5.49 0.69 8.72
CA ALA A 30 -4.25 0.99 8.03
C ALA A 30 -4.42 0.92 6.51
N ASN A 31 -5.20 -0.05 6.05
CA ASN A 31 -5.32 -0.41 4.64
C ASN A 31 -3.95 -0.75 4.03
N PHE A 32 -3.93 -1.19 2.77
CA PHE A 32 -2.69 -1.37 2.03
C PHE A 32 -2.93 -1.30 0.53
N CYS A 33 -1.93 -0.92 -0.24
CA CYS A 33 -2.01 -0.89 -1.69
C CYS A 33 -1.55 -2.22 -2.27
N SER A 34 -2.38 -2.86 -3.10
CA SER A 34 -2.01 -4.11 -3.76
C SER A 34 -2.76 -4.34 -5.06
N GLY A 35 -2.06 -4.96 -6.00
CA GLY A 35 -2.53 -5.31 -7.33
C GLY A 35 -1.50 -4.96 -8.42
N PRO A 36 -1.65 -5.54 -9.63
CA PRO A 36 -0.80 -5.24 -10.76
C PRO A 36 -1.00 -3.80 -11.27
N CYS A 37 0.08 -3.23 -11.81
CA CYS A 37 0.12 -1.90 -12.42
C CYS A 37 0.33 -2.03 -13.95
N PRO A 38 -0.75 -2.19 -14.75
CA PRO A 38 -0.63 -2.25 -16.20
C PRO A 38 -0.23 -0.90 -16.79
N TYR A 39 0.27 -0.91 -18.03
CA TYR A 39 0.67 0.29 -18.76
C TYR A 39 -0.43 1.39 -18.73
N LEU A 40 -0.01 2.63 -18.47
CA LEU A 40 -0.85 3.85 -18.34
C LEU A 40 -1.83 3.89 -17.15
N ARG A 41 -1.82 2.91 -16.24
CA ARG A 41 -2.64 2.96 -15.03
C ARG A 41 -1.81 3.47 -13.84
N SER A 42 -2.21 4.63 -13.29
CA SER A 42 -1.61 5.22 -12.09
C SER A 42 -0.09 5.44 -12.19
N SER A 43 0.40 5.86 -13.36
CA SER A 43 1.82 6.14 -13.58
C SER A 43 2.19 7.53 -13.05
N ASP A 44 2.83 7.58 -11.89
CA ASP A 44 3.25 8.84 -11.24
C ASP A 44 4.48 9.50 -11.88
N THR A 45 5.36 8.69 -12.47
CA THR A 45 6.63 9.15 -13.06
C THR A 45 6.80 8.63 -14.47
N THR A 46 7.61 9.33 -15.27
CA THR A 46 7.99 8.89 -16.61
C THR A 46 8.65 7.51 -16.59
N HIS A 47 9.44 7.22 -15.54
CA HIS A 47 10.02 5.90 -15.31
C HIS A 47 8.95 4.82 -15.16
N SER A 48 7.91 5.06 -14.37
CA SER A 48 6.79 4.11 -14.19
C SER A 48 6.03 3.87 -15.50
N THR A 49 5.86 4.89 -16.34
CA THR A 49 5.25 4.74 -17.67
C THR A 49 6.09 3.85 -18.58
N VAL A 50 7.40 4.09 -18.65
CA VAL A 50 8.34 3.29 -19.48
C VAL A 50 8.43 1.86 -18.95
N LEU A 51 8.50 1.67 -17.63
CA LEU A 51 8.55 0.35 -17.01
C LEU A 51 7.26 -0.44 -17.23
N GLY A 52 6.10 0.23 -17.14
CA GLY A 52 4.82 -0.38 -17.46
C GLY A 52 4.75 -0.85 -18.93
N LEU A 53 5.24 -0.04 -19.86
CA LEU A 53 5.34 -0.44 -21.28
C LEU A 53 6.29 -1.63 -21.46
N TYR A 54 7.47 -1.57 -20.83
CA TYR A 54 8.45 -2.63 -20.91
C TYR A 54 7.90 -3.97 -20.38
N ASN A 55 7.21 -3.95 -19.24
CA ASN A 55 6.56 -5.13 -18.67
C ASN A 55 5.48 -5.73 -19.60
N THR A 56 4.74 -4.90 -20.35
CA THR A 56 3.77 -5.41 -21.33
C THR A 56 4.42 -6.11 -22.52
N LEU A 57 5.63 -5.70 -22.90
CA LEU A 57 6.39 -6.30 -24.01
C LEU A 57 7.22 -7.50 -23.56
N ASN A 58 7.71 -7.52 -22.31
CA ASN A 58 8.53 -8.57 -21.75
C ASN A 58 8.14 -8.92 -20.30
N PRO A 59 7.06 -9.72 -20.10
CA PRO A 59 6.57 -10.07 -18.77
C PRO A 59 7.58 -10.87 -17.92
N GLU A 60 8.44 -11.66 -18.57
CA GLU A 60 9.46 -12.50 -17.90
C GLU A 60 10.60 -11.68 -17.28
N ALA A 61 10.74 -10.41 -17.66
CA ALA A 61 11.75 -9.53 -17.08
C ALA A 61 11.50 -9.20 -15.61
N SER A 62 10.31 -9.52 -15.06
CA SER A 62 9.93 -9.22 -13.67
C SER A 62 10.06 -7.73 -13.33
N ALA A 63 9.97 -6.87 -14.33
CA ALA A 63 10.24 -5.44 -14.25
C ALA A 63 8.90 -4.68 -14.39
N SER A 64 8.05 -4.78 -13.36
CA SER A 64 6.75 -4.11 -13.29
C SER A 64 6.80 -2.95 -12.28
N PRO A 65 6.09 -1.84 -12.53
CA PRO A 65 5.81 -0.88 -11.46
C PRO A 65 5.04 -1.55 -10.32
N CYS A 66 5.29 -1.09 -9.08
CA CYS A 66 4.65 -1.58 -7.86
C CYS A 66 3.52 -0.65 -7.40
N CYS A 67 2.49 -1.23 -6.80
CA CYS A 67 1.36 -0.50 -6.22
C CYS A 67 1.73 0.03 -4.83
N VAL A 68 1.76 1.35 -4.66
CA VAL A 68 2.21 2.03 -3.44
C VAL A 68 1.20 3.10 -3.00
N PRO A 69 1.16 3.49 -1.72
CA PRO A 69 0.28 4.57 -1.27
C PRO A 69 0.73 5.93 -1.83
N GLN A 70 -0.22 6.73 -2.28
CA GLN A 70 0.00 8.10 -2.74
C GLN A 70 -0.25 9.11 -1.62
N ASP A 71 -1.39 8.99 -0.95
CA ASP A 71 -1.80 9.84 0.17
C ASP A 71 -1.94 9.00 1.45
N LEU A 72 -1.57 9.58 2.59
CA LEU A 72 -1.63 8.96 3.91
C LEU A 72 -2.31 9.91 4.91
N GLU A 73 -3.11 9.35 5.81
CA GLU A 73 -3.76 10.09 6.89
C GLU A 73 -3.04 9.86 8.22
N PRO A 74 -2.88 10.90 9.06
CA PRO A 74 -2.28 10.75 10.38
C PRO A 74 -3.23 10.03 11.35
N LEU A 75 -2.67 9.26 12.28
CA LEU A 75 -3.40 8.64 13.37
C LEU A 75 -2.96 9.24 14.71
N THR A 76 -3.92 9.75 15.49
CA THR A 76 -3.68 10.20 16.85
C THR A 76 -3.77 9.01 17.82
N ILE A 77 -2.77 8.85 18.68
CA ILE A 77 -2.71 7.78 19.67
C ILE A 77 -2.53 8.34 21.08
N LEU A 78 -3.04 7.61 22.07
CA LEU A 78 -2.85 7.85 23.49
C LEU A 78 -2.05 6.71 24.10
N TYR A 79 -1.02 7.02 24.86
CA TYR A 79 -0.22 6.07 25.63
C TYR A 79 0.10 6.65 27.02
N TYR A 80 0.35 5.79 28.00
CA TYR A 80 0.86 6.18 29.31
C TYR A 80 2.38 5.99 29.35
N VAL A 81 3.10 6.93 29.96
CA VAL A 81 4.54 6.83 30.24
C VAL A 81 4.76 6.10 31.56
#